data_AF-A0A5R9A3H9-F1
#
_entry.id   AF-A0A5R9A3H9-F1
#
_cell.length_a   1.000
_cell.length_b   1.000
_cell.length_c   1.000
_cell.angle_alpha   90.00
_cell.angle_beta   90.00
_cell.angle_gamma   90.00
#
_symmetry.space_group_name_H-M   'P 1'
#
loop_
_entity.id
_entity.type
_entity.pdbx_description
1 polymer ?
#
loop_
_entity_poly.entity_id
_entity_poly.type
_entity_poly.pdbx_seq_one_letter_code
_entity_poly.pdbx_strand_id
1 'polypeptide(L)'
;MKKRDYKSKDNRFFIDFLPQEVFDNLSTENRKNYKLYRDNHRYIHQGEQQILDWKKEIDKLKKKIKDKELQIKGSDDGKGWKDKMLEGYSQIGYLSKEYEFWCSVNLRKRKSKTLVHQEKGFQDMMRKNYKSDVSYGDGSKDGKNVNNPSKSFEEFKQGMKVNEYKTPFIPPQPKYYEKYYIRIEPKSKSWVRNLYVGSKEDVIVLLKTGIKEVEWEKKNEKYLRDNLREIYKGYVRYQIHKDGVEKFQSGDLSKHPSDMVLSWIGEMGDEMFEWMDK
;
A
#
# COMPACT_ATOMS: atom_id res chain seq x y z
N MET A 1 -0.54 68.16 34.22
CA MET A 1 0.00 66.78 34.22
C MET A 1 0.35 66.37 32.79
N LYS A 2 1.54 65.83 32.53
CA LYS A 2 1.86 65.24 31.20
C LYS A 2 0.98 64.01 30.98
N LYS A 3 0.29 63.92 29.84
CA LYS A 3 -0.48 62.72 29.47
C LYS A 3 0.50 61.56 29.31
N ARG A 4 0.24 60.45 30.01
CA ARG A 4 1.01 59.21 29.85
C ARG A 4 0.61 58.58 28.52
N ASP A 5 1.59 58.06 27.79
CA ASP A 5 1.34 57.35 26.53
C ASP A 5 1.29 55.84 26.80
N TYR A 6 0.18 55.20 26.42
CA TYR A 6 -0.09 53.80 26.72
C TYR A 6 -0.04 52.96 25.46
N LYS A 7 0.67 51.82 25.51
CA LYS A 7 0.81 50.91 24.35
C LYS A 7 -0.52 50.43 23.76
N SER A 8 -1.55 50.33 24.59
CA SER A 8 -2.89 49.89 24.20
C SER A 8 -3.90 51.03 24.04
N LYS A 9 -3.44 52.29 23.99
CA LYS A 9 -4.29 53.49 23.85
C LYS A 9 -5.18 53.44 22.61
N ASP A 10 -4.68 52.89 21.52
CA ASP A 10 -5.38 52.86 20.23
C ASP A 10 -6.26 51.60 20.08
N ASN A 11 -6.28 50.70 21.08
CA ASN A 11 -7.16 49.55 21.09
C ASN A 11 -8.62 49.98 21.34
N ARG A 12 -9.56 49.22 20.78
CA ARG A 12 -10.99 49.44 21.02
C ARG A 12 -11.30 49.28 22.51
N PHE A 13 -12.21 50.13 23.00
CA PHE A 13 -12.59 50.17 24.40
C PHE A 13 -11.38 50.44 25.31
N PHE A 14 -10.50 51.39 24.95
CA PHE A 14 -9.52 51.90 25.89
C PHE A 14 -10.15 52.95 26.82
N ILE A 15 -10.05 52.73 28.13
CA ILE A 15 -10.36 53.77 29.15
C ILE A 15 -9.06 54.21 29.79
N ASP A 16 -8.79 55.51 29.80
CA ASP A 16 -7.58 56.09 30.39
C ASP A 16 -7.53 55.88 31.92
N PHE A 17 -6.34 56.01 32.52
CA PHE A 17 -6.21 55.88 33.96
C PHE A 17 -6.97 57.01 34.68
N LEU A 18 -7.89 56.64 35.57
CA LEU A 18 -8.56 57.59 36.43
C LEU A 18 -7.55 58.33 37.32
N PRO A 19 -7.69 59.66 37.48
CA PRO A 19 -6.95 60.40 38.50
C PRO A 19 -7.16 59.78 39.88
N GLN A 20 -6.14 59.82 40.73
CA GLN A 20 -6.15 59.15 42.02
C GLN A 20 -7.36 59.58 42.88
N GLU A 21 -7.66 60.88 42.91
CA GLU A 21 -8.82 61.44 43.63
C GLU A 21 -10.16 60.86 43.13
N VAL A 22 -10.32 60.68 41.82
CA VAL A 22 -11.54 60.10 41.23
C VAL A 22 -11.63 58.62 41.52
N PHE A 23 -10.50 57.90 41.45
CA PHE A 23 -10.44 56.48 41.76
C PHE A 23 -10.75 56.20 43.24
N ASP A 24 -10.25 57.05 44.14
CA ASP A 24 -10.48 56.92 45.58
C ASP A 24 -11.92 57.30 45.99
N ASN A 25 -12.64 58.03 45.16
CA ASN A 25 -14.07 58.28 45.38
C ASN A 25 -14.99 57.13 44.90
N LEU A 26 -14.45 56.10 44.23
CA LEU A 26 -15.24 54.94 43.80
C LEU A 26 -15.54 53.98 44.96
N SER A 27 -16.71 53.33 44.88
CA SER A 27 -17.06 52.20 45.76
C SER A 27 -16.07 51.04 45.60
N THR A 28 -15.94 50.21 46.65
CA THR A 28 -15.04 49.04 46.64
C THR A 28 -15.27 48.12 45.44
N GLU A 29 -16.53 47.92 45.06
CA GLU A 29 -16.91 47.10 43.92
C GLU A 29 -16.50 47.73 42.59
N ASN A 30 -16.74 49.03 42.41
CA ASN A 30 -16.33 49.75 41.21
C ASN A 30 -14.80 49.80 41.07
N ARG A 31 -14.05 49.90 42.17
CA ARG A 31 -12.58 49.80 42.15
C ARG A 31 -12.10 48.43 41.68
N LYS A 32 -12.73 47.34 42.12
CA LYS A 32 -12.42 45.98 41.66
C LYS A 32 -12.71 45.83 40.16
N ASN A 33 -13.90 46.24 39.73
CA ASN A 33 -14.31 46.17 38.33
C ASN A 33 -13.40 46.98 37.41
N TYR A 34 -13.02 48.19 37.84
CA TYR A 34 -12.07 49.02 37.10
C TYR A 34 -10.69 48.36 36.95
N LYS A 35 -10.14 47.78 38.04
CA LYS A 35 -8.85 47.07 38.00
C LYS A 35 -8.92 45.86 37.06
N LEU A 36 -9.93 45.02 37.23
CA LEU A 36 -10.15 43.83 36.40
C LEU A 36 -10.27 44.18 34.92
N TYR A 37 -11.04 45.22 34.60
CA TYR A 37 -11.17 45.73 33.25
C TYR A 37 -9.82 46.15 32.66
N ARG A 38 -9.02 46.91 33.41
CA ARG A 38 -7.70 47.38 32.95
C ARG A 38 -6.72 46.22 32.74
N ASP A 39 -6.71 45.24 33.63
CA ASP A 39 -5.87 44.05 33.49
C ASP A 39 -6.28 43.22 32.27
N ASN A 40 -7.58 42.98 32.09
CA ASN A 40 -8.08 42.24 30.93
C ASN A 40 -7.80 42.97 29.62
N HIS A 41 -7.99 44.29 29.56
CA HIS A 41 -7.65 45.09 28.39
C HIS A 41 -6.14 45.01 28.06
N ARG A 42 -5.26 45.01 29.08
CA ARG A 42 -3.83 44.78 28.91
C ARG A 42 -3.55 43.38 28.35
N TYR A 43 -4.17 42.34 28.90
CA TYR A 43 -3.98 40.96 28.45
C TYR A 43 -4.47 40.74 27.02
N ILE A 44 -5.59 41.36 26.64
CA ILE A 44 -6.09 41.33 25.27
C ILE A 44 -5.05 41.94 24.33
N HIS A 45 -4.57 43.16 24.63
CA HIS A 45 -3.55 43.81 23.80
C HIS A 45 -2.26 42.97 23.69
N GLN A 46 -1.79 42.39 24.80
CA GLN A 46 -0.60 41.53 24.79
C GLN A 46 -0.82 40.26 23.96
N GLY A 47 -2.00 39.63 24.10
CA GLY A 47 -2.37 38.46 23.32
C GLY A 47 -2.49 38.75 21.83
N GLU A 48 -3.08 39.89 21.46
CA GLU A 48 -3.15 40.34 20.06
C GLU A 48 -1.77 40.53 19.44
N GLN A 49 -0.83 41.14 20.19
CA GLN A 49 0.55 41.30 19.74
C GLN A 49 1.27 39.96 19.58
N GLN A 50 1.12 39.04 20.54
CA GLN A 50 1.69 37.69 20.44
C GLN A 50 1.13 36.93 19.22
N ILE A 51 -0.18 36.99 18.98
CA ILE A 51 -0.80 36.39 17.79
C ILE A 51 -0.20 36.98 16.51
N LEU A 52 -0.01 38.30 16.46
CA LEU A 52 0.58 38.95 15.30
C LEU A 52 2.02 38.47 15.05
N ASP A 53 2.81 38.32 16.11
CA ASP A 53 4.19 37.83 16.00
C ASP A 53 4.27 36.36 15.59
N TRP A 54 3.42 35.48 16.15
CA TRP A 54 3.32 34.09 15.70
C TRP A 54 2.87 33.98 14.24
N LYS A 55 1.95 34.83 13.78
CA LYS A 55 1.57 34.88 12.36
C LYS A 55 2.78 35.20 11.46
N LYS A 56 3.60 36.18 11.84
CA LYS A 56 4.84 36.50 11.11
C LYS A 56 5.83 35.34 11.12
N GLU A 57 5.94 34.61 12.23
CA GLU A 57 6.80 33.42 12.31
C GLU A 57 6.30 32.29 11.41
N ILE A 58 4.99 32.03 11.39
CA ILE A 58 4.37 31.06 10.48
C ILE A 58 4.69 31.41 9.03
N ASP A 59 4.57 32.68 8.64
CA ASP A 59 4.87 33.10 7.26
C ASP A 59 6.35 32.91 6.91
N LYS A 60 7.26 33.19 7.85
CA LYS A 60 8.70 32.90 7.68
C LYS A 60 8.96 31.40 7.52
N LEU A 61 8.31 30.55 8.33
CA LEU A 61 8.45 29.11 8.26
C LEU A 61 7.90 28.55 6.95
N LYS A 62 6.72 29.02 6.51
CA LYS A 62 6.16 28.66 5.19
C LYS A 62 7.11 29.00 4.06
N LYS A 63 7.74 30.17 4.10
CA LYS A 63 8.75 30.54 3.10
C LYS A 63 9.96 29.60 3.13
N LYS A 64 10.50 29.28 4.32
CA LYS A 64 11.60 28.32 4.47
C LYS A 64 11.26 26.93 3.93
N ILE A 65 10.04 26.45 4.17
CA ILE A 65 9.56 25.17 3.64
C ILE A 65 9.55 25.23 2.11
N LYS A 66 8.94 26.27 1.54
CA LYS A 66 8.87 26.45 0.08
C LYS A 66 10.26 26.50 -0.57
N ASP A 67 11.19 27.24 0.03
CA ASP A 67 12.57 27.33 -0.47
C ASP A 67 13.28 25.96 -0.42
N LYS A 68 13.01 25.16 0.61
CA LYS A 68 13.55 23.79 0.73
C LYS A 68 12.91 22.81 -0.26
N GLU A 69 11.61 22.89 -0.47
CA GLU A 69 10.90 22.10 -1.49
C GLU A 69 11.47 22.38 -2.89
N LEU A 70 11.71 23.65 -3.23
CA LEU A 70 12.39 24.05 -4.46
C LEU A 70 13.81 23.49 -4.57
N GLN A 71 14.59 23.50 -3.48
CA GLN A 71 15.93 22.88 -3.49
C GLN A 71 15.88 21.37 -3.75
N ILE A 72 14.87 20.68 -3.21
CA ILE A 72 14.71 19.23 -3.34
C ILE A 72 14.19 18.88 -4.74
N LYS A 73 13.04 19.42 -5.13
CA LYS A 73 12.33 19.08 -6.38
C LYS A 73 12.94 19.78 -7.60
N GLY A 74 13.55 20.94 -7.43
CA GLY A 74 14.01 21.79 -8.53
C GLY A 74 12.97 22.84 -8.91
N SER A 75 13.32 23.64 -9.91
CA SER A 75 12.46 24.62 -10.55
C SER A 75 12.55 24.47 -12.06
N ASP A 76 11.70 25.17 -12.80
CA ASP A 76 11.72 25.16 -14.28
C ASP A 76 13.11 25.51 -14.84
N ASP A 77 13.83 26.39 -14.13
CA ASP A 77 15.17 26.86 -14.52
C ASP A 77 16.34 25.95 -14.07
N GLY A 78 16.10 24.91 -13.27
CA GLY A 78 17.21 24.13 -12.71
C GLY A 78 16.84 22.86 -11.96
N LYS A 79 17.65 21.82 -12.16
CA LYS A 79 17.51 20.50 -11.51
C LYS A 79 17.67 20.58 -10.00
N GLY A 80 16.69 20.03 -9.29
CA GLY A 80 16.72 19.87 -7.84
C GLY A 80 17.75 18.83 -7.38
N TRP A 81 17.96 18.74 -6.07
CA TRP A 81 18.80 17.69 -5.50
C TRP A 81 18.29 16.29 -5.81
N LYS A 82 16.97 16.10 -5.92
CA LYS A 82 16.36 14.82 -6.29
C LYS A 82 16.81 14.37 -7.68
N ASP A 83 16.73 15.24 -8.69
CA ASP A 83 17.16 14.92 -10.05
C ASP A 83 18.67 14.62 -10.12
N LYS A 84 19.48 15.44 -9.47
CA LYS A 84 20.94 15.24 -9.40
C LYS A 84 21.29 13.91 -8.73
N MET A 85 20.56 13.56 -7.69
CA MET A 85 20.72 12.29 -6.99
C MET A 85 20.30 11.11 -7.89
N LEU A 86 19.20 11.23 -8.62
CA LEU A 86 18.74 10.21 -9.58
C LEU A 86 19.72 10.04 -10.76
N GLU A 87 20.32 11.13 -11.24
CA GLU A 87 21.40 11.06 -12.25
C GLU A 87 22.60 10.28 -11.73
N GLY A 88 23.06 10.57 -10.51
CA GLY A 88 24.11 9.80 -9.85
C GLY A 88 23.70 8.33 -9.68
N TYR A 89 22.48 8.07 -9.22
CA TYR A 89 21.96 6.71 -9.05
C TYR A 89 21.91 5.94 -10.38
N SER A 90 21.62 6.59 -11.51
CA SER A 90 21.69 5.92 -12.81
C SER A 90 23.09 5.41 -13.15
N GLN A 91 24.13 6.09 -12.65
CA GLN A 91 25.53 5.72 -12.88
C GLN A 91 26.03 4.69 -11.87
N ILE A 92 25.71 4.83 -10.58
CA ILE A 92 26.27 4.02 -9.49
C ILE A 92 25.28 3.09 -8.79
N GLY A 93 24.01 3.08 -9.22
CA GLY A 93 22.92 2.34 -8.59
C GLY A 93 23.17 0.83 -8.54
N TYR A 94 23.98 0.31 -9.48
CA TYR A 94 24.43 -1.08 -9.49
C TYR A 94 25.21 -1.50 -8.23
N LEU A 95 25.77 -0.54 -7.48
CA LEU A 95 26.44 -0.81 -6.20
C LEU A 95 25.43 -1.16 -5.09
N SER A 96 24.19 -0.69 -5.22
CA SER A 96 23.14 -0.96 -4.24
C SER A 96 22.41 -2.26 -4.60
N LYS A 97 22.88 -3.37 -4.01
CA LYS A 97 22.32 -4.72 -4.21
C LYS A 97 20.85 -4.84 -3.80
N GLU A 98 20.35 -3.91 -3.00
CA GLU A 98 19.01 -3.91 -2.42
C GLU A 98 17.91 -3.48 -3.40
N TYR A 99 18.24 -2.60 -4.34
CA TYR A 99 17.28 -2.05 -5.31
C TYR A 99 17.37 -2.72 -6.69
N GLU A 100 18.37 -3.60 -6.89
CA GLU A 100 18.48 -4.42 -8.08
C GLU A 100 17.75 -5.76 -7.93
N PHE A 101 16.58 -5.87 -8.56
CA PHE A 101 15.79 -7.09 -8.56
C PHE A 101 15.17 -7.40 -9.92
N TRP A 102 14.99 -8.68 -10.18
CA TRP A 102 14.18 -9.21 -11.26
C TRP A 102 12.70 -9.11 -10.88
N CYS A 103 11.90 -8.54 -11.77
CA CYS A 103 10.45 -8.53 -11.69
C CYS A 103 9.90 -9.35 -12.86
N SER A 104 9.17 -10.43 -12.57
CA SER A 104 8.57 -11.28 -13.60
C SER A 104 7.08 -11.44 -13.36
N VAL A 105 6.30 -11.31 -14.44
CA VAL A 105 4.84 -11.47 -14.39
C VAL A 105 4.50 -12.87 -14.88
N ASN A 106 3.82 -13.65 -14.06
CA ASN A 106 3.46 -15.03 -14.37
C ASN A 106 1.94 -15.20 -14.40
N LEU A 107 1.43 -15.76 -15.49
CA LEU A 107 0.05 -16.17 -15.61
C LEU A 107 -0.07 -17.63 -15.16
N ARG A 108 -0.79 -17.86 -14.07
CA ARG A 108 -0.97 -19.22 -13.50
C ARG A 108 -2.41 -19.68 -13.73
N LYS A 109 -2.56 -20.89 -14.28
CA LYS A 109 -3.85 -21.57 -14.36
C LYS A 109 -4.18 -22.16 -12.98
N ARG A 110 -5.32 -21.76 -12.42
CA ARG A 110 -5.83 -22.25 -11.13
C ARG A 110 -7.12 -23.04 -11.36
N LYS A 111 -7.21 -24.19 -10.70
CA LYS A 111 -8.44 -24.98 -10.61
C LYS A 111 -9.46 -24.24 -9.74
N SER A 112 -10.75 -24.38 -10.06
CA SER A 112 -11.83 -23.90 -9.19
C SER A 112 -11.81 -24.62 -7.84
N LYS A 113 -12.26 -23.97 -6.76
CA LYS A 113 -12.35 -24.59 -5.42
C LYS A 113 -13.20 -25.85 -5.44
N THR A 114 -14.27 -25.85 -6.23
CA THR A 114 -15.18 -26.98 -6.44
C THR A 114 -14.46 -28.16 -7.08
N LEU A 115 -13.69 -27.93 -8.15
CA LEU A 115 -12.91 -28.97 -8.80
C LEU A 115 -11.86 -29.56 -7.84
N VAL A 116 -11.17 -28.71 -7.07
CA VAL A 116 -10.20 -29.16 -6.06
C VAL A 116 -10.87 -30.00 -4.97
N HIS A 117 -12.06 -29.62 -4.49
CA HIS A 117 -12.80 -30.38 -3.48
C HIS A 117 -13.33 -31.71 -4.03
N GLN A 118 -13.80 -31.73 -5.27
CA GLN A 118 -14.24 -32.96 -5.92
C GLN A 118 -13.09 -33.92 -6.14
N GLU A 119 -11.94 -33.43 -6.63
CA GLU A 119 -10.73 -34.25 -6.79
C GLU A 119 -10.22 -34.79 -5.44
N LYS A 120 -10.23 -33.98 -4.38
CA LYS A 120 -9.86 -34.43 -3.02
C LYS A 120 -10.85 -35.45 -2.48
N GLY A 121 -12.15 -35.17 -2.56
CA GLY A 121 -13.19 -36.11 -2.13
C GLY A 121 -13.14 -37.43 -2.91
N PHE A 122 -12.80 -37.38 -4.19
CA PHE A 122 -12.54 -38.55 -5.01
C PHE A 122 -11.28 -39.30 -4.58
N GLN A 123 -10.17 -38.61 -4.31
CA GLN A 123 -8.96 -39.22 -3.76
C GLN A 123 -9.20 -39.87 -2.39
N ASP A 124 -9.99 -39.23 -1.53
CA ASP A 124 -10.35 -39.75 -0.21
C ASP A 124 -11.30 -40.95 -0.31
N MET A 125 -12.26 -40.92 -1.25
CA MET A 125 -13.12 -42.07 -1.55
C MET A 125 -12.31 -43.26 -2.07
N MET A 126 -11.38 -43.00 -3.00
CA MET A 126 -10.45 -43.99 -3.51
C MET A 126 -9.63 -44.58 -2.36
N ARG A 127 -9.01 -43.74 -1.51
CA ARG A 127 -8.27 -44.16 -0.29
C ARG A 127 -9.09 -45.02 0.67
N LYS A 128 -10.37 -44.73 0.87
CA LYS A 128 -11.27 -45.52 1.75
C LYS A 128 -11.66 -46.87 1.16
N ASN A 129 -11.76 -46.95 -0.17
CA ASN A 129 -12.05 -48.21 -0.88
C ASN A 129 -10.79 -49.07 -1.06
N TYR A 130 -9.60 -48.54 -0.76
CA TYR A 130 -8.37 -49.31 -0.65
C TYR A 130 -8.20 -49.84 0.77
N LYS A 131 -8.43 -51.14 0.97
CA LYS A 131 -7.94 -51.85 2.16
C LYS A 131 -6.49 -52.24 1.93
N SER A 132 -5.54 -51.42 2.37
CA SER A 132 -4.14 -51.83 2.44
C SER A 132 -3.61 -51.67 3.85
N ASP A 133 -3.89 -52.65 4.72
CA ASP A 133 -3.15 -52.84 5.98
C ASP A 133 -1.79 -53.54 5.71
N VAL A 134 -1.21 -53.34 4.52
CA VAL A 134 0.00 -54.05 4.08
C VAL A 134 1.14 -53.04 3.95
N SER A 135 2.12 -53.14 4.85
CA SER A 135 3.43 -52.52 4.69
C SER A 135 4.11 -53.16 3.47
N TYR A 136 4.37 -52.34 2.43
CA TYR A 136 5.16 -52.63 1.22
C TYR A 136 5.72 -54.06 1.07
N GLY A 137 4.85 -55.03 0.77
CA GLY A 137 5.22 -56.42 0.56
C GLY A 137 4.11 -57.19 -0.17
N ASP A 138 4.49 -58.09 -1.07
CA ASP A 138 3.58 -58.89 -1.88
C ASP A 138 2.79 -59.89 -1.01
N GLY A 139 1.59 -59.48 -0.58
CA GLY A 139 0.70 -60.26 0.30
C GLY A 139 -0.02 -61.43 -0.39
N SER A 140 0.31 -61.74 -1.65
CA SER A 140 -0.29 -62.87 -2.38
C SER A 140 0.05 -64.24 -1.79
N LYS A 141 1.13 -64.35 -0.99
CA LYS A 141 1.59 -65.59 -0.37
C LYS A 141 0.84 -66.00 0.90
N ASP A 142 0.13 -65.07 1.55
CA ASP A 142 -0.50 -65.29 2.86
C ASP A 142 -2.00 -65.57 2.80
N GLY A 143 -2.55 -65.87 1.61
CA GLY A 143 -3.99 -66.09 1.44
C GLY A 143 -4.87 -64.87 1.72
N LYS A 144 -4.26 -63.67 1.83
CA LYS A 144 -4.97 -62.40 1.99
C LYS A 144 -5.37 -61.88 0.61
N ASN A 145 -6.61 -61.42 0.49
CA ASN A 145 -7.19 -60.92 -0.76
C ASN A 145 -6.53 -59.60 -1.17
N VAL A 146 -5.40 -59.69 -1.88
CA VAL A 146 -4.62 -58.56 -2.37
C VAL A 146 -5.20 -58.05 -3.68
N ASN A 147 -5.95 -56.95 -3.63
CA ASN A 147 -6.29 -56.20 -4.85
C ASN A 147 -5.07 -55.34 -5.24
N ASN A 148 -4.04 -55.99 -5.80
CA ASN A 148 -2.81 -55.34 -6.29
C ASN A 148 -3.11 -54.56 -7.60
N PRO A 149 -2.66 -53.30 -7.77
CA PRO A 149 -3.23 -52.34 -8.71
C PRO A 149 -2.52 -52.39 -10.07
N SER A 150 -2.56 -53.52 -10.76
CA SER A 150 -2.10 -53.59 -12.16
C SER A 150 -3.17 -53.18 -13.18
N LYS A 151 -4.39 -52.86 -12.75
CA LYS A 151 -5.46 -52.42 -13.64
C LYS A 151 -5.43 -50.91 -13.84
N SER A 152 -5.43 -50.47 -15.10
CA SER A 152 -5.46 -49.05 -15.43
C SER A 152 -6.76 -48.41 -14.94
N PHE A 153 -6.75 -47.09 -14.71
CA PHE A 153 -7.91 -46.30 -14.28
C PHE A 153 -9.17 -46.53 -15.14
N GLU A 154 -8.98 -46.84 -16.42
CA GLU A 154 -10.06 -47.10 -17.38
C GLU A 154 -10.73 -48.46 -17.14
N GLU A 155 -9.97 -49.48 -16.74
CA GLU A 155 -10.49 -50.80 -16.39
C GLU A 155 -11.26 -50.79 -15.07
N PHE A 156 -10.81 -49.99 -14.08
CA PHE A 156 -11.56 -49.79 -12.83
C PHE A 156 -12.93 -49.12 -13.09
N LYS A 157 -12.97 -48.16 -14.01
CA LYS A 157 -14.20 -47.45 -14.40
C LYS A 157 -15.21 -48.37 -15.10
N GLN A 158 -14.74 -49.36 -15.86
CA GLN A 158 -15.60 -50.34 -16.54
C GLN A 158 -16.22 -51.39 -15.59
N GLY A 159 -15.56 -51.68 -14.45
CA GLY A 159 -16.04 -52.66 -13.48
C GLY A 159 -17.09 -52.14 -12.48
N MET A 160 -17.35 -50.83 -12.45
CA MET A 160 -18.30 -50.24 -11.51
C MET A 160 -19.75 -50.43 -11.98
N LYS A 161 -20.53 -51.22 -11.24
CA LYS A 161 -21.98 -51.34 -11.47
C LYS A 161 -22.67 -50.02 -11.15
N VAL A 162 -23.41 -49.51 -12.12
CA VAL A 162 -24.07 -48.18 -12.18
C VAL A 162 -25.06 -47.90 -11.01
N ASN A 163 -25.38 -48.88 -10.17
CA ASN A 163 -26.52 -48.81 -9.25
C ASN A 163 -26.22 -48.41 -7.79
N GLU A 164 -24.97 -48.15 -7.40
CA GLU A 164 -24.68 -47.75 -6.00
C GLU A 164 -24.75 -46.24 -5.73
N TYR A 165 -24.87 -45.39 -6.75
CA TYR A 165 -25.11 -43.95 -6.54
C TYR A 165 -26.12 -43.41 -7.56
N LYS A 166 -27.18 -42.76 -7.05
CA LYS A 166 -28.38 -42.30 -7.78
C LYS A 166 -28.18 -41.21 -8.85
N THR A 167 -26.95 -40.93 -9.30
CA THR A 167 -26.70 -39.98 -10.40
C THR A 167 -25.46 -40.39 -11.17
N PRO A 168 -25.52 -40.51 -12.51
CA PRO A 168 -24.32 -40.69 -13.32
C PRO A 168 -23.36 -39.53 -13.04
N PHE A 169 -22.15 -39.84 -12.58
CA PHE A 169 -21.11 -38.84 -12.35
C PHE A 169 -20.71 -38.22 -13.70
N ILE A 170 -21.25 -37.03 -13.98
CA ILE A 170 -20.77 -36.18 -15.06
C ILE A 170 -19.60 -35.38 -14.46
N PRO A 171 -18.34 -35.64 -14.85
CA PRO A 171 -17.23 -34.83 -14.37
C PRO A 171 -17.51 -33.37 -14.81
N PRO A 172 -17.58 -32.41 -13.88
CA PRO A 172 -17.82 -31.03 -14.27
C PRO A 172 -16.68 -30.58 -15.18
N GLN A 173 -17.05 -29.94 -16.28
CA GLN A 173 -16.11 -29.28 -17.19
C GLN A 173 -15.10 -28.48 -16.34
N PRO A 174 -13.79 -28.78 -16.42
CA PRO A 174 -12.83 -28.21 -15.51
C PRO A 174 -12.70 -26.71 -15.80
N LYS A 175 -13.31 -25.90 -14.93
CA LYS A 175 -13.25 -24.44 -15.05
C LYS A 175 -11.93 -23.95 -14.46
N TYR A 176 -10.95 -23.74 -15.34
CA TYR A 176 -9.68 -23.12 -15.00
C TYR A 176 -9.81 -21.59 -15.07
N TYR A 177 -9.16 -20.91 -14.13
CA TYR A 177 -9.05 -19.46 -14.13
C TYR A 177 -7.58 -19.08 -14.24
N GLU A 178 -7.29 -18.09 -15.09
CA GLU A 178 -5.96 -17.53 -15.21
C GLU A 178 -5.81 -16.38 -14.22
N LYS A 179 -4.71 -16.40 -13.49
CA LYS A 179 -4.41 -15.43 -12.43
C LYS A 179 -2.98 -14.93 -12.54
N TYR A 180 -2.82 -13.62 -12.41
CA TYR A 180 -1.55 -12.92 -12.49
C TYR A 180 -0.84 -12.94 -11.14
N TYR A 181 0.45 -13.24 -11.19
CA TYR A 181 1.36 -13.16 -10.06
C TYR A 181 2.62 -12.42 -10.47
N ILE A 182 3.11 -11.54 -9.60
CA ILE A 182 4.39 -10.89 -9.76
C ILE A 182 5.40 -11.62 -8.89
N ARG A 183 6.51 -12.07 -9.48
CA ARG A 183 7.63 -12.64 -8.73
C ARG A 183 8.76 -11.62 -8.72
N ILE A 184 9.11 -11.19 -7.51
CA ILE A 184 10.23 -10.31 -7.20
C ILE A 184 11.37 -11.16 -6.65
N GLU A 185 12.55 -11.00 -7.21
CA GLU A 185 13.76 -11.74 -6.83
C GLU A 185 14.97 -10.80 -6.96
N PRO A 186 15.67 -10.45 -5.87
CA PRO A 186 16.88 -9.63 -5.94
C PRO A 186 17.93 -10.32 -6.80
N LYS A 187 18.83 -9.57 -7.43
CA LYS A 187 19.91 -10.18 -8.23
C LYS A 187 20.83 -11.08 -7.40
N SER A 188 20.95 -10.80 -6.10
CA SER A 188 21.66 -11.65 -5.12
C SER A 188 20.99 -13.02 -4.91
N LYS A 189 19.72 -13.17 -5.30
CA LYS A 189 18.88 -14.36 -5.07
C LYS A 189 18.69 -14.73 -3.59
N SER A 190 18.86 -13.77 -2.67
CA SER A 190 18.76 -14.04 -1.23
C SER A 190 17.33 -14.28 -0.73
N TRP A 191 16.32 -13.81 -1.45
CA TRP A 191 14.91 -14.01 -1.10
C TRP A 191 14.03 -14.01 -2.36
N VAL A 192 12.80 -14.51 -2.26
CA VAL A 192 11.83 -14.48 -3.36
C VAL A 192 10.47 -14.11 -2.79
N ARG A 193 9.80 -13.14 -3.42
CA ARG A 193 8.43 -12.77 -3.06
C ARG A 193 7.50 -12.94 -4.25
N ASN A 194 6.38 -13.61 -4.04
CA ASN A 194 5.31 -13.73 -5.02
C ASN A 194 4.13 -12.88 -4.56
N LEU A 195 3.77 -11.87 -5.34
CA LEU A 195 2.63 -11.00 -5.12
C LEU A 195 1.46 -11.48 -5.98
N TYR A 196 0.29 -11.60 -5.38
CA TYR A 196 -0.93 -11.93 -6.12
C TYR A 196 -1.57 -10.64 -6.62
N VAL A 197 -1.88 -10.59 -7.92
CA VAL A 197 -2.50 -9.40 -8.53
C VAL A 197 -4.00 -9.62 -8.70
N GLY A 198 -4.41 -10.68 -9.40
CA GLY A 198 -5.81 -10.86 -9.75
C GLY A 198 -6.04 -11.60 -11.07
N SER A 199 -7.23 -11.48 -11.63
CA SER A 199 -7.51 -11.86 -13.03
C SER A 199 -7.11 -10.73 -14.00
N LYS A 200 -7.38 -10.96 -15.29
CA LYS A 200 -7.10 -9.99 -16.35
C LYS A 200 -7.86 -8.69 -16.17
N GLU A 201 -9.09 -8.75 -15.67
CA GLU A 201 -9.93 -7.58 -15.40
C GLU A 201 -9.29 -6.70 -14.30
N ASP A 202 -8.80 -7.33 -13.22
CA ASP A 202 -8.09 -6.64 -12.13
C ASP A 202 -6.82 -5.94 -12.67
N VAL A 203 -6.07 -6.62 -13.55
CA VAL A 203 -4.89 -6.05 -14.20
C VAL A 203 -5.25 -4.86 -15.10
N ILE A 204 -6.32 -4.96 -15.90
CA ILE A 204 -6.79 -3.87 -16.75
C ILE A 204 -7.19 -2.65 -15.91
N VAL A 205 -7.91 -2.86 -14.80
CA VAL A 205 -8.28 -1.78 -13.87
C VAL A 205 -7.04 -1.10 -13.30
N LEU A 206 -6.04 -1.88 -12.89
CA LEU A 206 -4.78 -1.36 -12.37
C LEU A 206 -4.02 -0.55 -13.41
N LEU A 207 -3.90 -1.06 -14.64
CA LEU A 207 -3.24 -0.36 -15.74
C LEU A 207 -3.96 0.92 -16.14
N LYS A 208 -5.31 0.92 -16.20
CA LYS A 208 -6.12 2.11 -16.46
C LYS A 208 -5.93 3.21 -15.43
N THR A 209 -5.80 2.81 -14.16
CA THR A 209 -5.60 3.77 -13.07
C THR A 209 -4.25 4.47 -13.20
N GLY A 210 -3.20 3.73 -13.56
CA GLY A 210 -1.84 4.28 -13.72
C GLY A 210 -1.58 4.99 -15.05
N ILE A 211 -2.14 4.50 -16.15
CA ILE A 211 -1.87 4.99 -17.51
C ILE A 211 -3.21 5.10 -18.24
N LYS A 212 -3.75 6.31 -18.30
CA LYS A 212 -5.15 6.55 -18.66
C LYS A 212 -5.39 6.61 -20.17
N GLU A 213 -4.41 7.03 -20.98
CA GLU A 213 -4.62 7.26 -22.41
C GLU A 213 -4.67 5.98 -23.25
N VAL A 214 -4.45 4.81 -22.66
CA VAL A 214 -4.32 3.54 -23.38
C VAL A 214 -5.59 2.71 -23.26
N GLU A 215 -6.11 2.25 -24.41
CA GLU A 215 -7.21 1.27 -24.47
C GLU A 215 -6.69 -0.15 -24.16
N TRP A 216 -6.57 -0.47 -22.87
CA TRP A 216 -5.98 -1.71 -22.36
C TRP A 216 -6.70 -2.99 -22.79
N GLU A 217 -8.02 -2.95 -22.98
CA GLU A 217 -8.83 -4.11 -23.39
C GLU A 217 -8.43 -4.67 -24.76
N LYS A 218 -7.93 -3.81 -25.65
CA LYS A 218 -7.52 -4.19 -27.00
C LYS A 218 -6.05 -4.66 -27.05
N LYS A 219 -5.32 -4.56 -25.95
CA LYS A 219 -3.90 -4.92 -25.90
C LYS A 219 -3.71 -6.42 -25.71
N ASN A 220 -2.63 -6.93 -26.30
CA ASN A 220 -2.27 -8.34 -26.19
C ASN A 220 -1.67 -8.65 -24.80
N GLU A 221 -1.62 -9.95 -24.48
CA GLU A 221 -1.18 -10.44 -23.17
C GLU A 221 0.26 -10.01 -22.81
N LYS A 222 1.16 -10.00 -23.80
CA LYS A 222 2.54 -9.58 -23.60
C LYS A 222 2.59 -8.11 -23.17
N TYR A 223 1.85 -7.24 -23.87
CA TYR A 223 1.80 -5.81 -23.59
C TYR A 223 1.23 -5.52 -22.19
N LEU A 224 0.19 -6.24 -21.78
CA LEU A 224 -0.36 -6.14 -20.41
C LEU A 224 0.69 -6.54 -19.37
N ARG A 225 1.37 -7.67 -19.57
CA ARG A 225 2.39 -8.19 -18.64
C ARG A 225 3.61 -7.27 -18.54
N ASP A 226 4.05 -6.69 -19.65
CA ASP A 226 5.22 -5.80 -19.66
C ASP A 226 4.91 -4.49 -18.93
N ASN A 227 3.76 -3.86 -19.17
CA ASN A 227 3.37 -2.64 -18.44
C ASN A 227 3.08 -2.91 -16.96
N LEU A 228 2.42 -4.04 -16.65
CA LEU A 228 2.18 -4.44 -15.25
C LEU A 228 3.49 -4.62 -14.50
N ARG A 229 4.51 -5.17 -15.17
CA ARG A 229 5.86 -5.34 -14.60
C ARG A 229 6.47 -4.01 -14.17
N GLU A 230 6.37 -2.99 -15.02
CA GLU A 230 6.95 -1.67 -14.75
C GLU A 230 6.25 -0.97 -13.58
N ILE A 231 4.92 -1.04 -13.52
CA ILE A 231 4.18 -0.53 -12.35
C ILE A 231 4.65 -1.22 -11.07
N TYR A 232 4.71 -2.55 -11.07
CA TYR A 232 5.13 -3.29 -9.87
C TYR A 232 6.60 -3.09 -9.52
N LYS A 233 7.50 -2.87 -10.49
CA LYS A 233 8.88 -2.48 -10.20
C LYS A 233 8.92 -1.14 -9.47
N GLY A 234 8.20 -0.13 -9.98
CA GLY A 234 8.12 1.19 -9.36
C GLY A 234 7.55 1.11 -7.94
N TYR A 235 6.44 0.39 -7.78
CA TYR A 235 5.84 0.15 -6.47
C TYR A 235 6.81 -0.51 -5.49
N VAL A 236 7.49 -1.59 -5.91
CA VAL A 236 8.43 -2.31 -5.03
C VAL A 236 9.62 -1.44 -4.64
N ARG A 237 10.17 -0.65 -5.57
CA ARG A 237 11.24 0.31 -5.26
C ARG A 237 10.79 1.34 -4.23
N TYR A 238 9.59 1.90 -4.40
CA TYR A 238 9.02 2.84 -3.46
C TYR A 238 8.86 2.22 -2.06
N GLN A 239 8.33 0.99 -1.97
CA GLN A 239 8.16 0.29 -0.69
C GLN A 239 9.50 0.00 -0.02
N ILE A 240 10.49 -0.48 -0.77
CA ILE A 240 11.85 -0.71 -0.24
C ILE A 240 12.47 0.61 0.24
N HIS A 241 12.29 1.69 -0.52
CA HIS A 241 12.80 3.00 -0.15
C HIS A 241 12.17 3.54 1.15
N LYS A 242 10.85 3.42 1.27
CA LYS A 242 10.08 3.95 2.41
C LYS A 242 10.27 3.13 3.69
N ASP A 243 10.23 1.81 3.56
CA ASP A 243 10.09 0.89 4.69
C ASP A 243 11.29 -0.02 4.91
N GLY A 244 12.23 -0.08 3.96
CA GLY A 244 13.38 -0.97 3.96
C GLY A 244 13.08 -2.36 3.40
N VAL A 245 14.13 -3.03 2.91
CA VAL A 245 14.00 -4.36 2.28
C VAL A 245 13.46 -5.41 3.26
N GLU A 246 13.92 -5.38 4.52
CA GLU A 246 13.54 -6.38 5.54
C GLU A 246 12.03 -6.40 5.78
N LYS A 247 11.38 -5.23 5.83
CA LYS A 247 9.92 -5.13 6.00
C LYS A 247 9.16 -5.65 4.78
N PHE A 248 9.67 -5.42 3.58
CA PHE A 248 9.09 -5.98 2.35
C PHE A 248 9.18 -7.52 2.32
N GLN A 249 10.26 -8.07 2.87
CA GLN A 249 10.48 -9.52 2.95
C GLN A 249 9.59 -10.21 3.99
N SER A 250 9.55 -9.67 5.20
CA SER A 250 8.99 -10.34 6.40
C SER A 250 7.48 -10.60 6.31
N GLY A 251 6.75 -9.82 5.50
CA GLY A 251 5.41 -10.19 5.04
C GLY A 251 4.28 -10.06 6.07
N ASP A 252 4.55 -9.60 7.29
CA ASP A 252 3.57 -9.47 8.37
C ASP A 252 2.64 -8.24 8.23
N LEU A 253 3.03 -7.21 7.46
CA LEU A 253 2.20 -6.01 7.21
C LEU A 253 1.64 -5.89 5.78
N SER A 254 2.07 -6.75 4.85
CA SER A 254 1.76 -6.55 3.43
C SER A 254 1.88 -7.84 2.63
N LYS A 255 0.74 -8.43 2.29
CA LYS A 255 0.66 -9.31 1.11
C LYS A 255 0.83 -8.52 -0.20
N HIS A 256 1.00 -7.19 -0.10
CA HIS A 256 0.99 -6.21 -1.19
C HIS A 256 -0.11 -6.54 -2.21
N PRO A 257 -1.38 -6.62 -1.77
CA PRO A 257 -2.50 -6.87 -2.67
C PRO A 257 -2.57 -5.76 -3.72
N SER A 258 -3.20 -6.05 -4.86
CA SER A 258 -3.42 -5.09 -5.94
C SER A 258 -4.07 -3.78 -5.45
N ASP A 259 -4.95 -3.84 -4.44
CA ASP A 259 -5.55 -2.65 -3.84
C ASP A 259 -4.54 -1.68 -3.23
N MET A 260 -3.47 -2.17 -2.60
CA MET A 260 -2.41 -1.30 -2.08
C MET A 260 -1.61 -0.63 -3.21
N VAL A 261 -1.46 -1.33 -4.34
CA VAL A 261 -0.81 -0.76 -5.53
C VAL A 261 -1.71 0.30 -6.16
N LEU A 262 -3.01 0.06 -6.21
CA LEU A 262 -4.01 1.05 -6.66
C LEU A 262 -4.01 2.30 -5.79
N SER A 263 -4.01 2.15 -4.46
CA SER A 263 -3.89 3.29 -3.53
C SER A 263 -2.59 4.06 -3.77
N TRP A 264 -1.47 3.37 -3.92
CA TRP A 264 -0.18 4.01 -4.22
C TRP A 264 -0.22 4.79 -5.54
N ILE A 265 -0.78 4.22 -6.62
CA ILE A 265 -0.98 4.93 -7.89
C ILE A 265 -1.83 6.20 -7.68
N GLY A 266 -2.92 6.10 -6.93
CA GLY A 266 -3.81 7.23 -6.64
C GLY A 266 -3.16 8.33 -5.80
N GLU A 267 -2.33 7.95 -4.82
CA GLU A 267 -1.58 8.87 -3.95
C GLU A 267 -0.44 9.58 -4.70
N MET A 268 0.29 8.86 -5.53
CA MET A 268 1.46 9.39 -6.25
C MET A 268 1.08 10.17 -7.51
N GLY A 269 -0.01 9.80 -8.19
CA GLY A 269 -0.34 10.35 -9.51
C GLY A 269 0.84 10.19 -10.48
N ASP A 270 1.19 11.24 -11.21
CA ASP A 270 2.26 11.21 -12.22
C ASP A 270 3.66 11.02 -11.60
N GLU A 271 3.86 11.32 -10.31
CA GLU A 271 5.14 11.07 -9.62
C GLU A 271 5.48 9.56 -9.56
N MET A 272 4.51 8.66 -9.80
CA MET A 272 4.78 7.22 -9.82
C MET A 272 5.75 6.80 -10.94
N PHE A 273 5.76 7.52 -12.07
CA PHE A 273 6.61 7.21 -13.21
C PHE A 273 8.10 7.41 -12.90
N GLU A 274 8.43 8.24 -11.92
CA GLU A 274 9.81 8.45 -11.47
C GLU A 274 10.43 7.18 -10.84
N TRP A 275 9.59 6.27 -10.34
CA TRP A 275 10.04 5.01 -9.72
C TRP A 275 10.22 3.88 -10.74
N MET A 276 9.71 4.05 -11.96
CA MET A 276 9.79 3.05 -13.02
C MET A 276 11.14 3.12 -13.75
N ASP A 277 11.47 2.06 -14.49
CA ASP A 277 12.59 2.14 -15.43
C ASP A 277 12.22 3.07 -16.59
N LYS A 278 13.14 3.98 -16.95
CA LYS A 278 13.02 4.84 -18.13
C LYS A 278 13.32 4.06 -19.42
#